data_AF-A0A4U9TV24-F1
#
_entry.id   AF-A0A4U9TV24-F1
#
_cell.length_a   1.000
_cell.length_b   1.000
_cell.length_c   1.000
_cell.angle_alpha   90.00
_cell.angle_beta   90.00
_cell.angle_gamma   90.00
#
_symmetry.space_group_name_H-M   'P 1'
#
loop_
_entity.id
_entity.type
_entity.pdbx_description
1 polymer ?
#
loop_
_entity_poly.entity_id
_entity_poly.type
_entity_poly.pdbx_seq_one_letter_code
_entity_poly.pdbx_strand_id
1 'polypeptide(L)'
;MQMALIIVTGHALATSAPVKRILTLTASVAKTPAQGVMLVTFLGSVACVINWGFGLVVGAMFAREVARRIPGSDYPLLIACAYIGFLTWGGGFSGSMPLLAATPGNPVEHIAGLIPVSDTLFTGYNLFITLGLILVMPFVTRMMVPKPHEVVSVDPALLAEEPSFQKKLAADAPIAEKMEESRIIAFIIGALGIAYLGMSFWKRASTSRLIR
;
A
#
# COMPACT_ATOMS: atom_id res chain seq x y z
N MET A 1 6.66 -16.13 -8.55
CA MET A 1 6.47 -16.09 -7.08
C MET A 1 6.56 -14.69 -6.47
N GLN A 2 7.57 -13.87 -6.79
CA GLN A 2 7.73 -12.52 -6.19
C GLN A 2 6.50 -11.60 -6.34
N MET A 3 5.90 -11.51 -7.53
CA MET A 3 4.70 -10.67 -7.74
C MET A 3 3.48 -11.16 -6.93
N ALA A 4 3.29 -12.48 -6.82
CA ALA A 4 2.22 -13.05 -6.01
C ALA A 4 2.39 -12.71 -4.52
N LEU A 5 3.62 -12.78 -4.00
CA LEU A 5 3.91 -12.40 -2.62
C LEU A 5 3.64 -10.91 -2.35
N ILE A 6 3.93 -10.02 -3.30
CA ILE A 6 3.63 -8.58 -3.14
C ILE A 6 2.12 -8.35 -2.96
N ILE A 7 1.28 -9.01 -3.78
CA ILE A 7 -0.17 -8.87 -3.69
C ILE A 7 -0.69 -9.52 -2.40
N VAL A 8 -0.30 -10.76 -2.12
CA VAL A 8 -0.81 -11.52 -0.97
C VAL A 8 -0.43 -10.86 0.36
N THR A 9 0.83 -10.47 0.52
CA THR A 9 1.29 -9.79 1.75
C THR A 9 0.73 -8.38 1.85
N GLY A 10 0.62 -7.66 0.72
CA GLY A 10 0.00 -6.34 0.67
C GLY A 10 -1.48 -6.39 1.07
N HIS A 11 -2.22 -7.38 0.58
CA HIS A 11 -3.61 -7.61 0.95
C HIS A 11 -3.74 -7.99 2.43
N ALA A 12 -2.92 -8.92 2.93
CA ALA A 12 -2.93 -9.34 4.33
C ALA A 12 -2.66 -8.16 5.30
N LEU A 13 -1.75 -7.25 4.93
CA LEU A 13 -1.52 -6.02 5.69
C LEU A 13 -2.72 -5.07 5.62
N ALA A 14 -3.27 -4.87 4.41
CA ALA A 14 -4.39 -3.96 4.17
C ALA A 14 -5.66 -4.34 4.94
N THR A 15 -5.93 -5.64 5.10
CA THR A 15 -7.11 -6.16 5.82
C THR A 15 -6.93 -6.22 7.34
N SER A 16 -5.75 -5.87 7.84
CA SER A 16 -5.48 -5.88 9.28
C SER A 16 -6.30 -4.82 10.04
N ALA A 17 -6.70 -5.15 11.27
CA ALA A 17 -7.47 -4.23 12.13
C ALA A 17 -6.77 -2.87 12.37
N PRO A 18 -5.43 -2.79 12.55
CA PRO A 18 -4.72 -1.52 12.64
C PRO A 18 -4.89 -0.66 11.39
N VAL A 19 -4.75 -1.24 10.19
CA VAL A 19 -4.91 -0.50 8.94
C VAL A 19 -6.35 -0.02 8.79
N LYS A 20 -7.35 -0.88 9.01
CA LYS A 20 -8.77 -0.46 8.99
C LYS A 20 -9.01 0.73 9.91
N ARG A 21 -8.47 0.72 11.14
CA ARG A 21 -8.59 1.84 12.09
C ARG A 21 -7.93 3.12 11.55
N ILE A 22 -6.75 3.02 10.94
CA ILE A 22 -6.06 4.17 10.33
C ILE A 22 -6.90 4.74 9.18
N LEU A 23 -7.48 3.90 8.32
CA LEU A 23 -8.35 4.35 7.23
C LEU A 23 -9.58 5.09 7.75
N THR A 24 -10.26 4.52 8.74
CA THR A 24 -11.40 5.16 9.43
C THR A 24 -10.98 6.49 10.08
N LEU A 25 -9.82 6.59 10.72
CA LEU A 25 -9.37 7.84 11.32
C LEU A 25 -9.03 8.89 10.26
N THR A 26 -8.21 8.53 9.28
CA THR A 26 -7.76 9.45 8.22
C THR A 26 -8.91 9.92 7.33
N ALA A 27 -9.88 9.06 7.03
CA ALA A 27 -11.07 9.46 6.26
C ALA A 27 -11.90 10.55 6.95
N SER A 28 -11.74 10.75 8.27
CA SER A 28 -12.43 11.85 8.98
C SER A 28 -11.88 13.23 8.65
N VAL A 29 -10.68 13.31 8.05
CA VAL A 29 -10.01 14.57 7.71
C VAL A 29 -10.74 15.28 6.57
N ALA A 30 -11.23 14.52 5.58
CA ALA A 30 -12.00 15.08 4.48
C ALA A 30 -13.44 15.39 4.91
N LYS A 31 -13.92 16.59 4.56
CA LYS A 31 -15.27 17.10 4.85
C LYS A 31 -16.12 17.35 3.60
N THR A 32 -15.50 17.37 2.43
CA THR A 32 -16.17 17.61 1.14
C THR A 32 -15.74 16.57 0.10
N PRO A 33 -16.54 16.31 -0.96
CA PRO A 33 -16.17 15.38 -2.03
C PRO A 33 -14.80 15.69 -2.64
N ALA A 34 -14.52 16.98 -2.85
CA ALA A 34 -13.23 17.47 -3.34
C ALA A 34 -12.06 17.11 -2.40
N GLN A 35 -12.23 17.26 -1.09
CA GLN A 35 -11.23 16.82 -0.13
C GLN A 35 -11.10 15.28 -0.07
N GLY A 36 -12.21 14.57 -0.28
CA GLY A 36 -12.24 13.11 -0.34
C GLY A 36 -11.36 12.57 -1.48
N VAL A 37 -11.55 13.05 -2.70
CA VAL A 37 -10.76 12.61 -3.86
C VAL A 37 -9.27 12.97 -3.71
N MET A 38 -8.97 14.15 -3.18
CA MET A 38 -7.59 14.57 -2.88
C MET A 38 -6.93 13.60 -1.88
N LEU A 39 -7.64 13.30 -0.80
CA LEU A 39 -7.13 12.47 0.29
C LEU A 39 -6.92 11.01 -0.16
N VAL A 40 -7.85 10.47 -0.95
CA VAL A 40 -7.72 9.13 -1.54
C VAL A 40 -6.50 9.06 -2.46
N THR A 41 -6.36 10.05 -3.33
CA THR A 41 -5.21 10.12 -4.25
C THR A 41 -3.89 10.19 -3.47
N PHE A 42 -3.81 11.09 -2.49
CA PHE A 42 -2.60 11.29 -1.69
C PHE A 42 -2.20 10.03 -0.91
N LEU A 43 -3.11 9.44 -0.13
CA LEU A 43 -2.80 8.26 0.66
C LEU A 43 -2.58 7.03 -0.20
N GLY A 44 -3.32 6.89 -1.31
CA GLY A 44 -3.10 5.84 -2.30
C GLY A 44 -1.71 5.91 -2.92
N SER A 45 -1.26 7.12 -3.31
CA SER A 45 0.09 7.37 -3.79
C SER A 45 1.16 7.01 -2.76
N VAL A 46 1.03 7.48 -1.52
CA VAL A 46 1.99 7.15 -0.45
C VAL A 46 2.04 5.64 -0.21
N ALA A 47 0.88 4.98 -0.16
CA ALA A 47 0.82 3.54 0.02
C ALA A 47 1.47 2.77 -1.14
N CYS A 48 1.28 3.22 -2.39
CA CYS A 48 1.89 2.61 -3.57
C CYS A 48 3.42 2.78 -3.63
N VAL A 49 3.97 3.86 -3.10
CA VAL A 49 5.43 4.02 -2.95
C VAL A 49 6.01 2.98 -1.99
N ILE A 50 5.31 2.71 -0.89
CA ILE A 50 5.73 1.70 0.10
C ILE A 50 5.66 0.31 -0.51
N ASN A 51 4.49 -0.04 -1.03
CA ASN A 51 4.22 -1.31 -1.67
C ASN A 51 2.99 -1.18 -2.56
N TRP A 52 3.15 -1.44 -3.85
CA TRP A 52 2.08 -1.26 -4.80
C TRP A 52 0.88 -2.19 -4.61
N GLY A 53 1.12 -3.45 -4.18
CA GLY A 53 0.06 -4.42 -3.91
C GLY A 53 -0.79 -3.98 -2.73
N PHE A 54 -0.14 -3.53 -1.66
CA PHE A 54 -0.79 -2.89 -0.50
C PHE A 54 -1.54 -1.62 -0.91
N GLY A 55 -0.90 -0.74 -1.69
CA GLY A 55 -1.47 0.54 -2.09
C GLY A 55 -2.74 0.42 -2.93
N LEU A 56 -2.82 -0.55 -3.85
CA LEU A 56 -4.04 -0.82 -4.62
C LEU A 56 -5.19 -1.29 -3.73
N VAL A 57 -4.93 -2.24 -2.81
CA VAL A 57 -5.96 -2.77 -1.92
C VAL A 57 -6.44 -1.68 -0.94
N VAL A 58 -5.50 -1.01 -0.27
CA VAL A 58 -5.82 0.06 0.69
C VAL A 58 -6.48 1.24 0.01
N GLY A 59 -6.04 1.64 -1.18
CA GLY A 59 -6.66 2.73 -1.94
C GLY A 59 -8.15 2.47 -2.18
N ALA A 60 -8.50 1.26 -2.63
CA ALA A 60 -9.90 0.88 -2.86
C ALA A 60 -10.71 0.84 -1.54
N MET A 61 -10.16 0.25 -0.48
CA MET A 61 -10.81 0.23 0.84
C MET A 61 -11.01 1.65 1.39
N PHE A 62 -10.06 2.54 1.16
CA PHE A 62 -10.09 3.91 1.62
C PHE A 62 -11.08 4.76 0.82
N ALA A 63 -11.13 4.61 -0.50
CA ALA A 63 -12.15 5.20 -1.36
C ALA A 63 -13.56 4.81 -0.89
N ARG A 64 -13.76 3.53 -0.53
CA ARG A 64 -15.02 3.03 0.04
C ARG A 64 -15.37 3.72 1.37
N GLU A 65 -14.40 3.84 2.27
CA GLU A 65 -14.59 4.50 3.57
C GLU A 65 -14.87 6.01 3.44
N VAL A 66 -14.24 6.68 2.47
CA VAL A 66 -14.49 8.10 2.15
C VAL A 66 -15.90 8.29 1.57
N ALA A 67 -16.30 7.45 0.62
CA ALA A 67 -17.65 7.48 0.04
C ALA A 67 -18.74 7.29 1.10
N ARG A 68 -18.50 6.40 2.08
CA ARG A 68 -19.43 6.14 3.19
C ARG A 68 -19.62 7.35 4.10
N ARG A 69 -18.58 8.17 4.26
CA ARG A 69 -18.56 9.31 5.19
C ARG A 69 -18.97 10.63 4.57
N ILE A 70 -18.77 10.78 3.28
CA ILE A 70 -19.00 12.04 2.56
C ILE A 70 -20.11 11.81 1.53
N PRO A 71 -21.38 12.06 1.91
CA PRO A 71 -22.49 12.02 0.96
C PRO A 71 -22.25 12.95 -0.23
N GLY A 72 -22.73 12.56 -1.40
CA GLY A 72 -22.51 13.30 -2.65
C GLY A 72 -21.09 13.18 -3.21
N SER A 73 -20.29 12.22 -2.72
CA SER A 73 -19.05 11.85 -3.40
C SER A 73 -19.34 11.03 -4.65
N ASP A 74 -18.66 11.37 -5.74
CA ASP A 74 -18.66 10.57 -6.95
C ASP A 74 -17.84 9.30 -6.73
N TYR A 75 -18.52 8.16 -6.64
CA TYR A 75 -17.88 6.89 -6.30
C TYR A 75 -16.94 6.40 -7.41
N PRO A 76 -17.30 6.44 -8.71
CA PRO A 76 -16.36 6.11 -9.79
C PRO A 76 -15.08 6.94 -9.73
N LEU A 77 -15.17 8.25 -9.47
CA LEU A 77 -13.99 9.11 -9.34
C LEU A 77 -13.14 8.72 -8.12
N LEU A 78 -13.75 8.38 -6.98
CA LEU A 78 -12.98 7.90 -5.82
C LEU A 78 -12.20 6.62 -6.14
N ILE A 79 -12.81 5.67 -6.87
CA ILE A 79 -12.12 4.46 -7.33
C ILE A 79 -11.02 4.79 -8.34
N ALA A 80 -11.27 5.71 -9.27
CA ALA A 80 -10.25 6.20 -10.20
C ALA A 80 -9.08 6.85 -9.46
N CYS A 81 -9.34 7.66 -8.42
CA CYS A 81 -8.32 8.27 -7.57
C CYS A 81 -7.46 7.23 -6.84
N ALA A 82 -8.08 6.17 -6.32
CA ALA A 82 -7.36 5.06 -5.70
C ALA A 82 -6.41 4.39 -6.71
N TYR A 83 -6.86 4.20 -7.95
CA TYR A 83 -6.02 3.64 -9.02
C TYR A 83 -4.93 4.61 -9.49
N ILE A 84 -5.23 5.91 -9.60
CA ILE A 84 -4.26 6.97 -9.94
C ILE A 84 -3.07 6.97 -8.98
N GLY A 85 -3.28 6.60 -7.70
CA GLY A 85 -2.20 6.45 -6.73
C GLY A 85 -1.05 5.54 -7.21
N PHE A 86 -1.38 4.53 -8.02
CA PHE A 86 -0.45 3.56 -8.60
C PHE A 86 0.61 4.17 -9.52
N LEU A 87 0.40 5.40 -10.04
CA LEU A 87 1.40 6.13 -10.83
C LEU A 87 2.76 6.23 -10.12
N THR A 88 2.75 6.25 -8.79
CA THR A 88 3.97 6.38 -7.96
C THR A 88 4.74 5.07 -7.77
N TRP A 89 4.18 3.91 -8.16
CA TRP A 89 4.74 2.61 -7.83
C TRP A 89 6.15 2.39 -8.40
N GLY A 90 6.42 2.95 -9.59
CA GLY A 90 7.63 2.67 -10.36
C GLY A 90 8.86 3.31 -9.72
N GLY A 91 8.66 4.47 -9.09
CA GLY A 91 9.68 5.16 -8.29
C GLY A 91 9.68 4.75 -6.81
N GLY A 92 8.84 3.79 -6.41
CA GLY A 92 8.71 3.29 -5.04
C GLY A 92 9.57 2.06 -4.73
N PHE A 93 9.55 1.65 -3.46
CA PHE A 93 10.38 0.54 -2.95
C PHE A 93 10.05 -0.82 -3.55
N SER A 94 8.83 -0.97 -4.10
CA SER A 94 8.39 -2.18 -4.79
C SER A 94 8.50 -2.09 -6.32
N GLY A 95 9.23 -1.10 -6.85
CA GLY A 95 9.43 -0.93 -8.29
C GLY A 95 10.17 -2.14 -8.90
N SER A 96 9.51 -2.84 -9.82
CA SER A 96 10.05 -4.07 -10.41
C SER A 96 11.34 -3.84 -11.21
N MET A 97 11.40 -2.75 -11.99
CA MET A 97 12.56 -2.39 -12.80
C MET A 97 13.83 -2.12 -11.95
N PRO A 98 13.80 -1.21 -10.95
CA PRO A 98 14.99 -0.95 -10.13
C PRO A 98 15.41 -2.15 -9.29
N LEU A 99 14.46 -2.94 -8.77
CA LEU A 99 14.79 -4.16 -8.02
C LEU A 99 15.42 -5.24 -8.91
N LEU A 100 14.91 -5.41 -10.13
CA LEU A 100 15.48 -6.37 -11.08
C LEU A 100 16.88 -5.93 -11.53
N ALA A 101 17.10 -4.65 -11.79
CA ALA A 101 18.40 -4.10 -12.17
C ALA A 101 19.46 -4.25 -11.05
N ALA A 102 19.03 -4.27 -9.79
CA ALA A 102 19.87 -4.49 -8.61
C ALA A 102 20.06 -5.98 -8.26
N THR A 103 19.48 -6.91 -9.03
CA THR A 103 19.56 -8.35 -8.76
C THR A 103 20.63 -9.02 -9.63
N PRO A 104 21.61 -9.74 -9.05
CA PRO A 104 22.58 -10.50 -9.82
C PRO A 104 21.93 -11.59 -10.68
N GLY A 105 22.47 -11.82 -11.88
CA GLY A 105 21.93 -12.71 -12.89
C GLY A 105 20.71 -12.14 -13.62
N ASN A 106 20.46 -10.84 -13.54
CA ASN A 106 19.33 -10.25 -14.27
C ASN A 106 19.60 -10.25 -15.79
N PRO A 107 18.54 -10.26 -16.64
CA PRO A 107 18.70 -10.46 -18.08
C PRO A 107 19.56 -9.41 -18.80
N VAL A 108 19.73 -8.22 -18.21
CA VAL A 108 20.44 -7.10 -18.84
C VAL A 108 21.79 -6.78 -18.18
N GLU A 109 22.21 -7.58 -17.19
CA GLU A 109 23.47 -7.37 -16.47
C GLU A 109 24.69 -7.40 -17.40
N HIS A 110 24.67 -8.26 -18.42
CA HIS A 110 25.74 -8.35 -19.42
C HIS A 110 25.91 -7.08 -20.28
N ILE A 111 24.91 -6.19 -20.30
CA ILE A 111 24.92 -4.94 -21.07
C ILE A 111 25.21 -3.75 -20.17
N ALA A 112 24.49 -3.66 -19.04
CA ALA A 112 24.46 -2.47 -18.20
C ALA A 112 25.20 -2.64 -16.86
N GLY A 113 25.68 -3.84 -16.55
CA GLY A 113 26.15 -4.19 -15.22
C GLY A 113 25.02 -4.27 -14.19
N LEU A 114 25.39 -4.45 -12.93
CA LEU A 114 24.47 -4.42 -11.80
C LEU A 114 24.22 -2.97 -11.36
N ILE A 115 22.97 -2.53 -11.36
CA ILE A 115 22.61 -1.14 -11.00
C ILE A 115 21.98 -1.13 -9.62
N PRO A 116 22.66 -0.59 -8.59
CA PRO A 116 22.12 -0.59 -7.23
C PRO A 116 20.92 0.34 -7.09
N VAL A 117 20.10 0.11 -6.05
CA VAL A 117 18.93 0.96 -5.75
C VAL A 117 19.29 2.40 -5.41
N SER A 118 20.52 2.66 -4.94
CA SER A 118 21.05 4.02 -4.72
C SER A 118 21.06 4.85 -6.01
N ASP A 119 21.33 4.18 -7.13
CA ASP A 119 21.53 4.80 -8.45
C ASP A 119 20.24 4.76 -9.27
N THR A 120 19.14 4.30 -8.68
CA THR A 120 17.80 4.29 -9.29
C THR A 120 16.80 4.99 -8.37
N LEU A 121 16.30 4.30 -7.35
CA LEU A 121 15.25 4.77 -6.45
C LEU A 121 15.64 6.03 -5.66
N PHE A 122 16.89 6.12 -5.21
CA PHE A 122 17.37 7.21 -4.36
C PHE A 122 18.00 8.37 -5.13
N THR A 123 17.88 8.37 -6.46
CA THR A 123 18.34 9.49 -7.28
C THR A 123 17.44 10.71 -7.14
N GLY A 124 18.04 11.90 -7.28
CA GLY A 124 17.30 13.17 -7.15
C GLY A 124 16.14 13.29 -8.14
N TYR A 125 16.29 12.79 -9.38
CA TYR A 125 15.23 12.85 -10.38
C TYR A 125 14.06 11.91 -10.05
N ASN A 126 14.32 10.68 -9.57
CA ASN A 126 13.26 9.76 -9.18
C ASN A 126 12.48 10.28 -7.98
N LEU A 127 13.20 10.78 -6.97
CA LEU A 127 12.59 11.39 -5.79
C LEU A 127 11.76 12.62 -6.17
N PHE A 128 12.28 13.49 -7.04
CA PHE A 128 11.55 14.65 -7.53
C PHE A 128 10.24 14.27 -8.24
N ILE A 129 10.28 13.31 -9.16
CA ILE A 129 9.08 12.86 -9.89
C ILE A 129 8.09 12.19 -8.93
N THR A 130 8.57 11.32 -8.04
CA THR A 130 7.71 10.56 -7.12
C THR A 130 7.03 11.48 -6.12
N LEU A 131 7.77 12.40 -5.50
CA LEU A 131 7.20 13.41 -4.60
C LEU A 131 6.31 14.38 -5.36
N GLY A 132 6.68 14.76 -6.58
CA GLY A 132 5.85 15.57 -7.47
C GLY A 132 4.49 14.93 -7.71
N LEU A 133 4.45 13.63 -8.05
CA LEU A 133 3.21 12.89 -8.22
C LEU A 133 2.38 12.83 -6.93
N ILE A 134 3.01 12.53 -5.78
CA ILE A 134 2.33 12.50 -4.48
C ILE A 134 1.65 13.84 -4.17
N LEU A 135 2.33 14.95 -4.44
CA LEU A 135 1.87 16.28 -4.06
C LEU A 135 0.93 16.91 -5.09
N VAL A 136 1.18 16.71 -6.39
CA VAL A 136 0.43 17.36 -7.47
C VAL A 136 -0.85 16.59 -7.82
N MET A 137 -0.81 15.25 -7.84
CA MET A 137 -1.97 14.46 -8.28
C MET A 137 -3.24 14.70 -7.46
N PRO A 138 -3.20 14.92 -6.14
CA PRO A 138 -4.40 15.30 -5.38
C PRO A 138 -5.08 16.56 -5.94
N PHE A 139 -4.32 17.58 -6.34
CA PHE A 139 -4.90 18.79 -6.92
C PHE A 139 -5.46 18.55 -8.32
N VAL A 140 -4.82 17.69 -9.11
CA VAL A 140 -5.34 17.28 -10.42
C VAL A 140 -6.68 16.54 -10.24
N THR A 141 -6.76 15.57 -9.33
CA THR A 141 -8.01 14.82 -9.11
C THR A 141 -9.10 15.66 -8.48
N ARG A 142 -8.76 16.69 -7.70
CA ARG A 142 -9.73 17.72 -7.26
C ARG A 142 -10.40 18.42 -8.45
N MET A 143 -9.64 18.72 -9.51
CA MET A 143 -10.18 19.38 -10.70
C MET A 143 -11.07 18.46 -11.54
N MET A 144 -11.03 17.16 -11.30
CA MET A 144 -11.88 16.15 -11.96
C MET A 144 -13.23 15.95 -11.27
N VAL A 145 -13.49 16.62 -10.13
CA VAL A 145 -14.76 16.48 -9.40
C VAL A 145 -15.92 16.97 -10.28
N PRO A 146 -16.93 16.11 -10.54
CA PRO A 146 -18.04 16.46 -11.41
C PRO A 146 -18.95 17.50 -10.76
N LYS A 147 -19.81 18.14 -11.58
CA LYS A 147 -20.84 19.04 -11.05
C LYS A 147 -21.87 18.26 -10.25
N PRO A 148 -22.61 18.88 -9.31
CA PRO A 148 -23.56 18.16 -8.44
C PRO A 148 -24.62 17.30 -9.16
N HIS A 149 -25.02 17.67 -10.37
CA HIS A 149 -26.00 16.92 -11.17
C HIS A 149 -25.40 15.76 -11.99
N GLU A 150 -24.08 15.68 -12.06
CA GLU A 150 -23.31 14.62 -12.76
C GLU A 150 -22.75 13.57 -11.78
N VAL A 151 -22.86 13.82 -10.47
CA VAL A 151 -22.33 12.93 -9.43
C VAL A 151 -23.02 11.57 -9.49
N VAL A 152 -22.22 10.51 -9.61
CA VAL A 152 -22.66 9.13 -9.50
C VAL A 152 -22.34 8.63 -8.09
N SER A 153 -23.33 8.67 -7.20
CA SER A 153 -23.22 8.10 -5.86
C SER A 153 -23.42 6.58 -5.87
N VAL A 154 -22.81 5.90 -4.91
CA VAL A 154 -23.02 4.47 -4.65
C VAL A 154 -24.10 4.27 -3.59
N ASP A 155 -24.86 3.19 -3.72
CA ASP A 155 -25.84 2.77 -2.72
C ASP A 155 -25.12 2.53 -1.36
N PRO A 156 -25.50 3.24 -0.28
CA PRO A 156 -24.93 3.04 1.05
C PRO A 156 -24.98 1.58 1.54
N ALA A 157 -25.97 0.78 1.10
CA ALA A 157 -26.05 -0.64 1.46
C ALA A 157 -24.86 -1.44 0.93
N LEU A 158 -24.30 -1.06 -0.23
CA LEU A 158 -23.10 -1.66 -0.82
C LEU A 158 -21.80 -1.22 -0.12
N LEU A 159 -21.86 -0.17 0.69
CA LEU A 159 -20.74 0.35 1.48
C LEU A 159 -20.75 -0.13 2.94
N ALA A 160 -21.74 -0.92 3.34
CA ALA A 160 -21.81 -1.48 4.68
C ALA A 160 -20.54 -2.27 5.00
N GLU A 161 -20.12 -2.24 6.27
CA GLU A 161 -18.97 -3.04 6.68
C GLU A 161 -19.28 -4.52 6.45
N GLU A 162 -18.47 -5.17 5.63
CA GLU A 162 -18.52 -6.62 5.49
C GLU A 162 -18.31 -7.26 6.87
N PRO A 163 -19.09 -8.30 7.21
CA PRO A 163 -18.96 -8.99 8.47
C PRO A 163 -17.51 -9.45 8.65
N SER A 164 -16.98 -9.27 9.85
CA SER A 164 -15.62 -9.68 10.19
C SER A 164 -15.39 -11.15 9.82
N PHE A 165 -14.57 -11.39 8.81
CA PHE A 165 -14.10 -12.73 8.42
C PHE A 165 -13.15 -13.38 9.43
N GLN A 166 -12.99 -12.81 10.63
CA GLN A 166 -12.30 -13.52 11.70
C GLN A 166 -13.04 -14.82 11.99
N LYS A 167 -12.40 -15.93 11.61
CA LYS A 167 -12.88 -17.27 11.86
C LYS A 167 -13.03 -17.44 13.37
N LYS A 168 -14.27 -17.51 13.84
CA LYS A 168 -14.53 -17.92 15.22
C LYS A 168 -14.28 -19.41 15.29
N LEU A 169 -13.14 -19.79 15.87
CA LEU A 169 -12.82 -21.19 16.12
C LEU A 169 -13.91 -21.82 16.99
N ALA A 170 -14.43 -22.96 16.55
CA ALA A 170 -15.28 -23.80 17.38
C ALA A 170 -14.46 -24.37 18.56
N ALA A 171 -15.11 -24.68 19.68
CA ALA A 171 -14.41 -25.18 20.87
C ALA A 171 -13.67 -26.50 20.59
N ASP A 172 -14.23 -27.31 19.71
CA ASP A 172 -13.75 -28.61 19.23
C ASP A 172 -12.88 -28.52 17.96
N ALA A 173 -12.47 -27.31 17.54
CA ALA A 173 -11.63 -27.16 16.36
C ALA A 173 -10.35 -28.02 16.43
N PRO A 174 -9.97 -28.71 15.32
CA PRO A 174 -8.75 -29.51 15.25
C PRO A 174 -7.51 -28.70 15.62
N ILE A 175 -6.48 -29.39 16.14
CA ILE A 175 -5.21 -28.74 16.54
C ILE A 175 -4.59 -27.97 15.36
N ALA A 176 -4.64 -28.54 14.16
CA ALA A 176 -4.13 -27.88 12.95
C ALA A 176 -4.78 -26.52 12.71
N GLU A 177 -6.10 -26.44 12.86
CA GLU A 177 -6.87 -25.21 12.67
C GLU A 177 -6.60 -24.19 13.80
N LYS A 178 -6.48 -24.66 15.04
CA LYS A 178 -6.08 -23.83 16.18
C LYS A 178 -4.68 -23.23 15.99
N MET A 179 -3.76 -23.96 15.35
CA MET A 179 -2.42 -23.48 15.03
C MET A 179 -2.44 -22.45 13.90
N GLU A 180 -3.24 -22.69 12.85
CA GLU A 180 -3.40 -21.78 11.70
C GLU A 180 -3.92 -20.40 12.13
N GLU A 181 -4.92 -20.36 13.01
CA GLU A 181 -5.52 -19.12 13.53
C GLU A 181 -4.80 -18.57 14.79
N SER A 182 -3.68 -19.17 15.19
CA SER A 182 -2.98 -18.77 16.42
C SER A 182 -2.24 -17.45 16.25
N ARG A 183 -2.73 -16.41 16.93
CA ARG A 183 -2.04 -15.10 17.02
C ARG A 183 -0.65 -15.24 17.63
N ILE A 184 -0.45 -16.16 18.57
CA ILE A 184 0.86 -16.36 19.22
C ILE A 184 1.88 -16.84 18.19
N ILE A 185 1.52 -17.83 17.38
CA ILE A 185 2.39 -18.34 16.31
C ILE A 185 2.70 -17.24 15.31
N ALA A 186 1.68 -16.47 14.89
CA ALA A 186 1.87 -15.32 14.01
C ALA A 186 2.85 -14.28 14.61
N PHE A 187 2.73 -13.96 15.90
CA PHE A 187 3.64 -13.04 16.58
C PHE A 187 5.07 -13.60 16.70
N ILE A 188 5.23 -14.89 16.97
CA ILE A 188 6.56 -15.54 17.01
C ILE A 188 7.23 -15.44 15.64
N ILE A 189 6.52 -15.81 14.57
CA ILE A 189 7.05 -15.74 13.20
C ILE A 189 7.41 -14.29 12.85
N GLY A 190 6.54 -13.33 13.17
CA GLY A 190 6.80 -11.91 12.98
C GLY A 190 8.03 -11.42 13.74
N ALA A 191 8.16 -11.82 15.01
CA ALA A 191 9.31 -11.47 15.85
C ALA A 191 10.62 -12.07 15.33
N LEU A 192 10.60 -13.33 14.87
CA LEU A 192 11.75 -13.95 14.23
C LEU A 192 12.17 -13.22 12.96
N GLY A 193 11.21 -12.80 12.12
CA GLY A 193 11.46 -12.00 10.94
C GLY A 193 12.12 -10.64 11.27
N ILE A 194 11.57 -9.92 12.26
CA ILE A 194 12.13 -8.64 12.72
C ILE A 194 13.53 -8.84 13.31
N ALA A 195 13.72 -9.87 14.15
CA ALA A 195 15.02 -10.18 14.74
C ALA A 195 16.06 -10.52 13.67
N TYR A 196 15.68 -11.32 12.67
CA TYR A 196 16.52 -11.63 11.52
C TYR A 196 16.95 -10.37 10.76
N LEU A 197 15.99 -9.47 10.46
CA LEU A 197 16.30 -8.20 9.80
C LEU A 197 17.28 -7.37 10.64
N GLY A 198 17.01 -7.22 11.95
CA GLY A 198 17.89 -6.49 12.87
C GLY A 198 19.32 -7.05 12.92
N MET A 199 19.45 -8.38 13.02
CA MET A 199 20.77 -9.05 12.95
C MET A 199 21.46 -8.84 11.60
N SER A 200 20.71 -8.89 10.49
CA SER A 200 21.26 -8.71 9.15
C SER A 200 21.83 -7.30 8.94
N PHE A 201 21.10 -6.27 9.40
CA PHE A 201 21.53 -4.89 9.32
C PHE A 201 22.71 -4.61 10.25
N TRP A 202 22.68 -5.18 11.47
CA TRP A 202 23.81 -5.07 12.40
C TRP A 202 25.09 -5.65 11.82
N LYS A 203 25.04 -6.85 11.24
CA LYS A 203 26.19 -7.48 10.58
C LYS A 203 26.71 -6.64 9.41
N ARG A 204 25.84 -6.14 8.53
CA ARG A 204 26.26 -5.28 7.41
C ARG A 204 26.89 -3.97 7.89
N ALA A 205 26.33 -3.37 8.94
CA ALA A 205 26.87 -2.15 9.54
C ALA A 205 28.24 -2.38 10.19
N SER A 206 28.44 -3.49 10.92
CA SER A 206 29.73 -3.81 11.55
C SER A 206 30.81 -4.17 10.54
N THR A 207 30.48 -4.93 9.47
CA THR A 207 31.43 -5.24 8.39
C THR A 207 31.85 -3.98 7.63
N SER A 208 30.95 -3.01 7.41
CA SER A 208 31.30 -1.73 6.76
C SER A 208 32.26 -0.85 7.58
N ARG A 209 32.30 -1.02 8.92
CA ARG A 209 33.22 -0.31 9.82
C ARG A 209 34.60 -0.95 9.93
N LEU A 210 34.74 -2.23 9.53
CA LEU A 210 36.00 -2.97 9.56
C LEU A 210 36.81 -2.84 8.26
N ILE A 211 36.21 -2.30 7.20
CA ILE A 211 36.82 -2.14 5.85
C ILE A 211 37.13 -0.64 5.56
N ARG A 212 36.92 0.25 6.53
CA ARG A 212 37.42 1.64 6.53
C ARG A 212 38.56 1.77 7.52
#